data_AF-A0A2L2XFE9-F1
#
_entry.id   AF-A0A2L2XFE9-F1
#
_cell.length_a   1.000
_cell.length_b   1.000
_cell.length_c   1.000
_cell.angle_alpha   90.00
_cell.angle_beta   90.00
_cell.angle_gamma   90.00
#
_symmetry.space_group_name_H-M   'P 1'
#
loop_
_entity.id
_entity.type
_entity.pdbx_description
1 polymer ?
#
loop_
_entity_poly.entity_id
_entity_poly.type
_entity_poly.pdbx_seq_one_letter_code
_entity_poly.pdbx_strand_id
1 'polypeptide(L)'
;MTIAIILFFKMPYLVVADLNGKTVLQFSLAVDKGFSLYYVHSVQKTPVWEYYSLDSGDRLALNSTVYDSLGVGLPFLAGDGKLTEDGGKFILTGINRRFREVNIRAVPLARQALIYRGRMYYYNDYFASGALVNIKVRRLSAVDIISQSIRGRKGYFFE
;
A
#
# COMPACT_ATOMS: atom_id res chain seq x y z
N MET A 1 34.75 5.84 -8.45
CA MET A 1 34.35 4.81 -7.47
C MET A 1 33.02 5.15 -6.78
N THR A 2 32.78 6.39 -6.36
CA THR A 2 31.57 6.83 -5.62
C THR A 2 30.25 6.67 -6.38
N ILE A 3 30.22 7.01 -7.68
CA ILE A 3 29.01 6.91 -8.51
C ILE A 3 28.54 5.45 -8.67
N ALA A 4 29.49 4.51 -8.82
CA ALA A 4 29.18 3.09 -8.91
C ALA A 4 28.52 2.56 -7.64
N ILE A 5 28.99 2.98 -6.45
CA ILE A 5 28.42 2.56 -5.16
C ILE A 5 26.95 2.98 -5.03
N ILE A 6 26.62 4.21 -5.44
CA ILE A 6 25.24 4.73 -5.40
C ILE A 6 24.31 3.94 -6.32
N LEU A 7 24.79 3.54 -7.50
CA LEU A 7 23.97 2.81 -8.47
C LEU A 7 23.52 1.43 -7.99
N PHE A 8 24.32 0.78 -7.14
CA PHE A 8 24.04 -0.56 -6.60
C PHE A 8 23.49 -0.54 -5.16
N PHE A 9 23.49 0.60 -4.49
CA PHE A 9 22.93 0.71 -3.13
C PHE A 9 21.41 0.51 -3.15
N LYS A 10 20.91 -0.41 -2.33
CA LYS A 10 19.49 -0.79 -2.33
C LYS A 10 18.69 -0.03 -1.28
N MET A 11 17.70 0.72 -1.74
CA MET A 11 16.77 1.48 -0.90
C MET A 11 15.40 0.79 -0.85
N PRO A 12 14.65 0.93 0.24
CA PRO A 12 13.31 0.38 0.33
C PRO A 12 12.35 1.18 -0.56
N TYR A 13 11.53 0.46 -1.31
CA TYR A 13 10.43 0.99 -2.10
C TYR A 13 9.15 0.24 -1.79
N LEU A 14 8.05 0.97 -1.68
CA LEU A 14 6.72 0.40 -1.76
C LEU A 14 6.43 0.12 -3.23
N VAL A 15 6.16 -1.14 -3.56
CA VAL A 15 5.85 -1.60 -4.90
C VAL A 15 4.40 -2.09 -4.91
N VAL A 16 3.63 -1.56 -5.86
CA VAL A 16 2.26 -1.96 -6.15
C VAL A 16 2.26 -2.64 -7.51
N ALA A 17 1.89 -3.91 -7.55
CA ALA A 17 1.99 -4.75 -8.74
C ALA A 17 0.68 -5.48 -9.04
N ASP A 18 0.54 -5.93 -10.28
CA ASP A 18 -0.55 -6.82 -10.71
C ASP A 18 -0.28 -8.29 -10.36
N LEU A 19 -1.21 -9.17 -10.74
CA LEU A 19 -1.12 -10.63 -10.59
C LEU A 19 0.11 -11.28 -11.24
N ASN A 20 0.65 -10.66 -12.29
CA ASN A 20 1.83 -11.15 -13.01
C ASN A 20 3.14 -10.64 -12.38
N GLY A 21 3.04 -9.85 -11.29
CA GLY A 21 4.18 -9.21 -10.66
C GLY A 21 4.72 -8.01 -11.42
N LYS A 22 3.98 -7.48 -12.41
CA LYS A 22 4.35 -6.25 -13.12
C LYS A 22 4.14 -5.07 -12.17
N THR A 23 5.21 -4.33 -11.88
CA THR A 23 5.14 -3.08 -11.13
C THR A 23 4.30 -2.05 -11.89
N VAL A 24 3.28 -1.51 -11.23
CA VAL A 24 2.39 -0.47 -11.77
C VAL A 24 2.64 0.87 -11.09
N LEU A 25 2.74 0.87 -9.75
CA LEU A 25 3.14 2.04 -8.96
C LEU A 25 4.35 1.71 -8.09
N GLN A 26 5.18 2.71 -7.83
CA GLN A 26 6.38 2.56 -7.01
C GLN A 26 6.69 3.85 -6.26
N PHE A 27 6.96 3.75 -4.96
CA PHE A 27 7.23 4.89 -4.07
C PHE A 27 8.45 4.63 -3.19
N SER A 28 9.37 5.60 -3.08
CA SER A 28 10.57 5.44 -2.25
C SER A 28 10.22 5.56 -0.77
N LEU A 29 10.53 4.56 0.04
CA LEU A 29 10.35 4.61 1.50
C LEU A 29 11.64 5.04 2.23
N ALA A 30 12.57 5.67 1.52
CA ALA A 30 13.88 6.07 2.06
C ALA A 30 13.78 7.14 3.15
N VAL A 31 12.94 8.15 2.91
CA VAL A 31 12.76 9.32 3.79
C VAL A 31 11.44 9.20 4.55
N ASP A 32 10.34 9.04 3.80
CA ASP A 32 9.02 8.84 4.36
C ASP A 32 8.68 7.35 4.30
N LYS A 33 8.67 6.73 5.48
CA LYS A 33 8.42 5.30 5.67
C LYS A 33 6.93 4.97 5.75
N GLY A 34 6.05 5.98 5.75
CA GLY A 34 4.62 5.83 5.92
C GLY A 34 3.84 5.88 4.61
N PHE A 35 2.69 5.21 4.60
CA PHE A 35 1.66 5.37 3.58
C PHE A 35 0.31 4.97 4.19
N SER A 36 -0.79 5.32 3.53
CA SER A 36 -2.12 4.93 3.97
C SER A 36 -2.87 4.20 2.88
N LEU A 37 -3.78 3.32 3.29
CA LEU A 37 -4.81 2.79 2.41
C LEU A 37 -6.15 3.40 2.81
N TYR A 38 -6.98 3.67 1.81
CA TYR A 38 -8.33 4.14 1.97
C TYR A 38 -9.27 3.22 1.21
N TYR A 39 -10.44 2.94 1.77
CA TYR A 39 -11.53 2.28 1.08
C TYR A 39 -12.88 2.55 1.75
N VAL A 40 -13.95 2.34 1.00
CA VAL A 40 -15.32 2.33 1.53
C VAL A 40 -15.68 0.89 1.88
N HIS A 41 -16.05 0.64 3.13
CA HIS A 41 -16.43 -0.69 3.61
C HIS A 41 -17.69 -1.19 2.89
N SER A 42 -17.68 -2.42 2.38
CA SER A 42 -18.74 -2.92 1.50
C SER A 42 -20.09 -3.07 2.18
N VAL A 43 -20.12 -3.40 3.47
CA VAL A 43 -21.35 -3.57 4.26
C VAL A 43 -21.79 -2.26 4.90
N GLN A 44 -20.86 -1.57 5.55
CA GLN A 44 -21.19 -0.35 6.31
C GLN A 44 -21.34 0.87 5.41
N LYS A 45 -20.81 0.82 4.18
CA LYS A 45 -20.79 1.94 3.23
C LYS A 45 -20.11 3.19 3.76
N THR A 46 -19.26 3.04 4.78
CA THR A 46 -18.50 4.11 5.42
C THR A 46 -17.01 4.01 5.09
N PRO A 47 -16.28 5.14 5.10
CA PRO A 47 -14.84 5.16 4.94
C PRO A 47 -14.07 4.36 5.99
N VAL A 48 -12.96 3.78 5.55
CA VAL A 48 -11.93 3.17 6.38
C VAL A 48 -10.57 3.71 5.94
N TRP A 49 -9.75 4.08 6.91
CA TRP A 49 -8.36 4.48 6.70
C TRP A 49 -7.43 3.54 7.45
N GLU A 50 -6.42 3.02 6.79
CA GLU A 50 -5.37 2.21 7.39
C GLU A 50 -4.02 2.90 7.22
N TYR A 51 -3.27 3.03 8.30
CA TYR A 51 -1.99 3.73 8.32
C TYR A 51 -0.84 2.75 8.50
N TYR A 52 -0.01 2.64 7.47
CA TYR A 52 1.10 1.71 7.42
C TYR A 52 2.45 2.41 7.54
N SER A 53 3.45 1.66 8.03
CA SER A 53 4.84 2.07 8.02
C SER A 53 5.76 0.89 7.67
N LEU A 54 6.96 1.21 7.17
CA LEU A 54 8.03 0.25 6.98
C LEU A 54 8.67 -0.13 8.32
N ASP A 55 8.64 -1.42 8.68
CA ASP A 55 9.35 -1.93 9.86
C ASP A 55 10.83 -2.26 9.56
N SER A 56 11.58 -2.62 10.60
CA SER A 56 13.02 -2.96 10.48
C SER A 56 13.31 -4.23 9.69
N GLY A 57 12.31 -5.10 9.49
CA GLY A 57 12.40 -6.35 8.75
C GLY A 57 11.85 -6.25 7.32
N ASP A 58 11.70 -5.03 6.78
CA ASP A 58 11.10 -4.76 5.47
C ASP A 58 9.66 -5.27 5.32
N ARG A 59 8.88 -5.25 6.40
CA ARG A 59 7.45 -5.58 6.41
C ARG A 59 6.60 -4.32 6.53
N LEU A 60 5.35 -4.46 6.11
CA LEU A 60 4.30 -3.47 6.26
C LEU A 60 3.71 -3.61 7.68
N ALA A 61 4.01 -2.66 8.57
CA ALA A 61 3.40 -2.60 9.89
C ALA A 61 2.11 -1.76 9.80
N LEU A 62 0.98 -2.33 10.19
CA LEU A 62 -0.28 -1.59 10.33
C LEU A 62 -0.28 -0.91 11.70
N ASN A 63 -0.19 0.42 11.73
CA ASN A 63 -0.08 1.18 12.98
C ASN A 63 -1.46 1.51 13.55
N SER A 64 -2.39 1.90 12.69
CA SER A 64 -3.75 2.23 13.08
C SER A 64 -4.75 2.02 11.95
N THR A 65 -6.01 1.83 12.36
CA THR A 65 -7.16 1.82 11.46
C THR A 65 -8.22 2.75 12.02
N VAL A 66 -8.79 3.61 11.17
CA VAL A 66 -9.83 4.57 11.53
C VAL A 66 -11.12 4.19 10.80
N TYR A 67 -12.20 4.06 11.57
CA TYR A 67 -13.54 3.76 11.10
C TYR A 67 -14.49 4.91 11.45
N ASP A 68 -15.45 5.19 10.57
CA ASP A 68 -16.52 6.16 10.87
C ASP A 68 -17.71 5.51 11.62
N SER A 69 -17.78 4.18 11.71
CA SER A 69 -18.86 3.46 12.40
C SER A 69 -18.42 2.10 12.92
N LEU A 70 -18.93 1.65 14.06
CA LEU A 70 -18.75 0.29 14.60
C LEU A 70 -19.99 -0.58 14.38
N GLY A 71 -20.26 -0.99 13.14
CA GLY A 71 -21.27 -2.00 12.83
C GLY A 71 -20.72 -3.43 12.84
N VAL A 72 -21.58 -4.41 12.55
CA VAL A 72 -21.20 -5.82 12.39
C VAL A 72 -20.24 -5.99 11.20
N GLY A 73 -19.19 -6.79 11.37
CA GLY A 73 -18.29 -7.21 10.28
C GLY A 73 -17.05 -6.35 10.06
N LEU A 74 -16.60 -5.55 11.04
CA LEU A 74 -15.30 -4.89 10.94
C LEU A 74 -14.16 -5.91 11.09
N PRO A 75 -13.05 -5.77 10.35
CA PRO A 75 -11.94 -6.72 10.34
C PRO A 75 -11.00 -6.56 11.55
N PHE A 76 -11.55 -6.28 12.74
CA PHE A 76 -10.81 -6.31 13.99
C PHE A 76 -11.36 -7.37 14.94
N LEU A 77 -10.44 -8.11 15.56
CA LEU A 77 -10.67 -9.09 16.59
C LEU A 77 -10.63 -8.40 17.95
N ALA A 78 -11.38 -8.94 18.92
CA ALA A 78 -11.20 -8.57 20.31
C ALA A 78 -9.73 -8.84 20.70
N GLY A 79 -9.01 -7.79 21.09
CA GLY A 79 -7.59 -7.87 21.48
C GLY A 79 -6.57 -7.52 20.38
N ASP A 80 -6.97 -7.12 19.17
CA ASP A 80 -6.03 -6.66 18.14
C ASP A 80 -5.25 -5.39 18.53
N GLY A 81 -5.77 -4.62 19.48
CA GLY A 81 -5.21 -3.35 19.89
C GLY A 81 -6.16 -2.60 20.83
N LYS A 82 -5.92 -1.30 20.99
CA LYS A 82 -6.76 -0.38 21.77
C LYS A 82 -7.65 0.42 20.82
N LEU A 83 -8.96 0.26 20.98
CA LEU A 83 -9.95 1.05 20.27
C LEU A 83 -10.31 2.28 21.12
N THR A 84 -10.26 3.46 20.51
CA THR A 84 -10.68 4.72 21.12
C THR A 84 -11.65 5.45 20.21
N GLU A 85 -12.57 6.23 20.78
CA GLU A 85 -13.43 7.12 20.03
C GLU A 85 -12.92 8.56 20.16
N ASP A 86 -12.81 9.27 19.04
CA ASP A 86 -12.47 10.69 18.99
C ASP A 86 -13.26 11.38 17.87
N GLY A 87 -14.02 12.41 18.22
CA GLY A 87 -14.80 13.20 17.26
C GLY A 87 -15.75 12.38 16.37
N GLY A 88 -16.35 11.30 16.90
CA GLY A 88 -17.22 10.39 16.14
C GLY A 88 -16.49 9.41 15.23
N LYS A 89 -15.16 9.31 15.34
CA LYS A 89 -14.34 8.30 14.66
C LYS A 89 -13.83 7.28 15.65
N PHE A 90 -13.76 6.04 15.21
CA PHE A 90 -13.22 4.93 15.99
C PHE A 90 -11.83 4.59 15.50
N ILE A 91 -10.84 4.78 16.36
CA ILE A 91 -9.42 4.66 16.05
C ILE A 91 -8.89 3.42 16.76
N LEU A 92 -8.54 2.40 16.00
CA LEU A 92 -7.83 1.22 16.49
C LEU A 92 -6.33 1.48 16.41
N THR A 93 -5.64 1.41 17.55
CA THR A 93 -4.18 1.61 17.67
C THR A 93 -3.52 0.47 18.42
N GLY A 94 -2.19 0.45 18.47
CA GLY A 94 -1.45 -0.62 19.15
C GLY A 94 -1.59 -1.97 18.44
N ILE A 95 -1.86 -1.93 17.13
CA ILE A 95 -2.07 -3.10 16.29
C ILE A 95 -0.73 -3.81 16.10
N ASN A 96 -0.63 -5.09 16.51
CA ASN A 96 0.61 -5.86 16.38
C ASN A 96 0.65 -6.68 15.07
N ARG A 97 0.14 -6.11 13.96
CA ARG A 97 0.04 -6.79 12.66
C ARG A 97 1.14 -6.33 11.72
N ARG A 98 1.86 -7.30 11.15
CA ARG A 98 2.94 -7.08 10.19
C ARG A 98 2.75 -7.98 8.98
N PHE A 99 2.80 -7.40 7.79
CA PHE A 99 2.54 -8.11 6.54
C PHE A 99 3.77 -8.09 5.65
N ARG A 100 4.09 -9.24 5.04
CA ARG A 100 5.07 -9.27 3.95
C ARG A 100 4.51 -8.62 2.69
N GLU A 101 3.21 -8.77 2.49
CA GLU A 101 2.46 -8.18 1.40
C GLU A 101 0.99 -8.01 1.80
N VAL A 102 0.33 -7.07 1.15
CA VAL A 102 -1.12 -6.85 1.24
C VAL A 102 -1.70 -7.10 -0.15
N ASN A 103 -2.68 -8.00 -0.22
CA ASN A 103 -3.36 -8.38 -1.46
C ASN A 103 -4.80 -7.89 -1.43
N ILE A 104 -5.18 -7.03 -2.37
CA ILE A 104 -6.52 -6.40 -2.41
C ILE A 104 -7.07 -6.51 -3.84
N ARG A 105 -8.36 -6.80 -4.00
CA ARG A 105 -9.01 -6.70 -5.31
C ARG A 105 -9.46 -5.26 -5.56
N ALA A 106 -9.09 -4.70 -6.71
CA ALA A 106 -9.51 -3.36 -7.14
C ALA A 106 -10.99 -3.35 -7.54
N VAL A 107 -11.86 -2.89 -6.65
CA VAL A 107 -13.31 -2.83 -6.82
C VAL A 107 -13.74 -1.36 -6.90
N PRO A 108 -14.28 -0.89 -8.04
CA PRO A 108 -14.66 0.52 -8.21
C PRO A 108 -15.58 1.05 -7.11
N LEU A 109 -16.54 0.22 -6.67
CA LEU A 109 -17.49 0.59 -5.62
C LEU A 109 -16.81 0.86 -4.27
N ALA A 110 -15.68 0.21 -3.98
CA ALA A 110 -14.94 0.40 -2.74
C ALA A 110 -14.05 1.64 -2.76
N ARG A 111 -13.92 2.33 -3.91
CA ARG A 111 -13.10 3.55 -4.09
C ARG A 111 -11.71 3.43 -3.46
N GLN A 112 -11.10 2.26 -3.60
CA GLN A 112 -9.85 1.95 -2.92
C GLN A 112 -8.73 2.84 -3.45
N ALA A 113 -7.91 3.35 -2.54
CA ALA A 113 -6.77 4.17 -2.90
C ALA A 113 -5.59 3.93 -1.97
N LEU A 114 -4.40 4.13 -2.52
CA LEU A 114 -3.16 4.29 -1.76
C LEU A 114 -2.86 5.78 -1.64
N ILE A 115 -2.49 6.21 -0.45
CA ILE A 115 -2.12 7.59 -0.16
C ILE A 115 -0.65 7.63 0.22
N TYR A 116 0.11 8.44 -0.50
CA TYR A 116 1.53 8.64 -0.25
C TYR A 116 1.89 10.11 -0.40
N ARG A 117 2.51 10.70 0.63
CA ARG A 117 2.85 12.14 0.70
C ARG A 117 1.67 13.07 0.34
N GLY A 118 0.50 12.77 0.88
CA GLY A 118 -0.74 13.53 0.67
C GLY A 118 -1.39 13.37 -0.71
N ARG A 119 -0.80 12.58 -1.62
CA ARG A 119 -1.39 12.27 -2.92
C ARG A 119 -2.14 10.94 -2.88
N MET A 120 -3.33 10.91 -3.46
CA MET A 120 -4.21 9.76 -3.52
C MET A 120 -4.12 9.09 -4.90
N TYR A 121 -3.93 7.78 -4.91
CA TYR A 121 -3.81 6.94 -6.09
C TYR A 121 -4.93 5.90 -6.06
N TYR A 122 -6.05 6.17 -6.75
CA TYR A 122 -7.18 5.24 -6.80
C TYR A 122 -6.83 4.00 -7.60
N TYR A 123 -7.17 2.82 -7.10
CA TYR A 123 -6.75 1.57 -7.73
C TYR A 123 -7.33 1.42 -9.13
N ASN A 124 -8.57 1.83 -9.34
CA ASN A 124 -9.23 1.68 -10.64
C ASN A 124 -8.75 2.66 -11.72
N ASP A 125 -7.86 3.60 -11.40
CA ASP A 125 -7.14 4.41 -12.40
C ASP A 125 -5.96 3.63 -13.02
N TYR A 126 -5.48 2.59 -12.32
CA TYR A 126 -4.27 1.84 -12.69
C TYR A 126 -4.52 0.33 -12.92
N PHE A 127 -5.62 -0.20 -12.38
CA PHE A 127 -5.97 -1.62 -12.40
C PHE A 127 -7.40 -1.82 -12.89
N ALA A 128 -7.60 -2.85 -13.71
CA ALA A 128 -8.93 -3.25 -14.15
C ALA A 128 -9.82 -3.67 -12.96
N SER A 129 -11.14 -3.51 -13.10
CA SER A 129 -12.10 -3.96 -12.09
C SER A 129 -11.92 -5.45 -11.78
N GLY A 130 -11.82 -5.78 -10.49
CA GLY A 130 -11.61 -7.14 -9.99
C GLY A 130 -10.16 -7.62 -10.00
N ALA A 131 -9.22 -6.87 -10.58
CA ALA A 131 -7.80 -7.24 -10.60
C ALA A 131 -7.22 -7.31 -9.19
N LEU A 132 -6.32 -8.27 -8.94
CA LEU A 132 -5.56 -8.33 -7.68
C LEU A 132 -4.41 -7.31 -7.73
N VAL A 133 -4.34 -6.52 -6.68
CA VAL A 133 -3.31 -5.54 -6.39
C VAL A 133 -2.44 -6.10 -5.27
N ASN A 134 -1.18 -6.36 -5.56
CA ASN A 134 -0.18 -6.81 -4.60
C ASN A 134 0.68 -5.63 -4.14
N ILE A 135 0.70 -5.36 -2.84
CA ILE A 135 1.45 -4.25 -2.23
C ILE A 135 2.51 -4.85 -1.33
N LYS A 136 3.79 -4.52 -1.57
CA LYS A 136 4.90 -5.02 -0.75
C LYS A 136 6.10 -4.08 -0.76
N VAL A 137 7.00 -4.30 0.18
CA VAL A 137 8.29 -3.61 0.21
C VAL A 137 9.31 -4.39 -0.62
N ARG A 138 10.09 -3.69 -1.44
CA ARG A 138 11.25 -4.24 -2.13
C ARG A 138 12.45 -3.32 -1.97
N ARG A 139 13.63 -3.93 -1.76
CA ARG A 139 14.92 -3.24 -1.78
C ARG A 139 15.40 -3.14 -3.23
N LEU A 140 15.35 -1.93 -3.80
CA LEU A 140 15.71 -1.66 -5.20
C LEU A 140 16.91 -0.71 -5.27
N SER A 141 17.83 -1.01 -6.18
CA SER A 141 18.92 -0.13 -6.59
C SER A 141 18.51 0.78 -7.75
N ALA A 142 19.32 1.79 -8.07
CA ALA A 142 19.05 2.64 -9.24
C ALA A 142 19.05 1.81 -10.55
N VAL A 143 19.92 0.81 -10.66
CA VAL A 143 19.98 -0.10 -11.81
C VAL A 143 18.68 -0.90 -11.94
N ASP A 144 18.12 -1.40 -10.83
CA ASP A 144 16.84 -2.13 -10.85
C ASP A 144 15.69 -1.25 -11.38
N ILE A 145 15.66 0.02 -10.98
CA ILE A 145 14.63 0.99 -11.39
C ILE A 145 14.76 1.32 -12.89
N ILE A 146 15.98 1.56 -13.35
CA ILE A 146 16.26 1.84 -14.77
C ILE A 146 15.88 0.63 -15.64
N SER A 147 16.30 -0.57 -15.24
CA SER A 147 15.99 -1.82 -15.96
C SER A 147 14.48 -2.07 -16.05
N GLN A 148 13.74 -1.84 -14.96
CA GLN A 148 12.27 -1.93 -14.96
C GLN A 148 11.63 -0.93 -15.93
N SER A 149 12.12 0.30 -15.97
CA SER A 149 11.60 1.35 -16.86
C SER A 149 11.82 1.03 -18.34
N ILE A 150 12.97 0.43 -18.68
CA ILE A 150 13.28 0.00 -20.05
C ILE A 150 12.40 -1.18 -20.47
N ARG A 151 12.23 -2.17 -19.58
CA ARG A 151 11.35 -3.32 -19.83
C ARG A 151 9.89 -2.93 -19.95
N GLY A 152 9.43 -1.97 -19.13
CA GLY A 152 8.07 -1.43 -19.19
C GLY A 152 7.76 -0.69 -20.50
N ARG A 153 8.75 -0.02 -21.12
CA ARG A 153 8.58 0.61 -22.45
C ARG A 153 8.52 -0.40 -23.60
N LYS A 154 9.19 -1.55 -23.49
CA LYS A 154 9.12 -2.60 -24.52
C LYS A 154 7.76 -3.30 -24.60
N GLY A 155 6.84 -3.05 -23.66
CA GLY A 155 5.46 -3.56 -23.68
C GLY A 155 4.46 -2.73 -24.51
N TYR A 156 4.91 -1.74 -25.29
CA TYR A 156 4.09 -0.88 -26.15
C TYR A 156 4.48 -0.95 -27.63
N PHE A 157 4.86 -2.13 -28.11
CA PHE A 157 4.99 -2.39 -29.55
C PHE A 157 4.41 -3.76 -29.85
N PHE A 158 3.13 -3.79 -30.24
CA PHE A 158 2.48 -4.71 -31.19
C PHE A 158 1.21 -3.95 -31.62
N GLU A 159 1.24 -3.35 -32.81
CA GLU A 159 0.48 -3.78 -34.02
C GLU A 159 -1.01 -3.43 -33.94
#